data_AF-A0A8E2DZN1-F1
#
_entry.id   AF-A0A8E2DZN1-F1
#
_cell.length_a   1.000
_cell.length_b   1.000
_cell.length_c   1.000
_cell.angle_alpha   90.00
_cell.angle_beta   90.00
_cell.angle_gamma   90.00
#
_symmetry.space_group_name_H-M   'P 1'
#
loop_
_entity.id
_entity.type
_entity.pdbx_description
1 polymer ?
#
loop_
_entity_poly.entity_id
_entity_poly.type
_entity_poly.pdbx_seq_one_letter_code
_entity_poly.pdbx_strand_id
1 'polypeptide(L)'
;MPRGKAAVTTLEAPRSPKKPFSFYMSFLSLQLLALITSWDATLLAVALPAITHQPQGTTLESFWASISFILGVAVTEPIYVSVSDVLGRKLPLYSSMVLFAIGAIVFATAQNMSVVIAGRLIQGLEAGGLDVLEEIILADPTSLKERLQYIGLLAISIATGSITGPVLGALFSEFVDWR
;
A
#
# COMPACT_ATOMS: atom_id res chain seq x y z
N MET A 1 -35.51 -56.22 -14.86
CA MET A 1 -34.85 -55.52 -13.73
C MET A 1 -34.65 -54.06 -14.13
N PRO A 2 -35.47 -53.11 -13.65
CA PRO A 2 -35.40 -51.72 -14.11
C PRO A 2 -34.28 -50.95 -13.37
N ARG A 3 -33.49 -50.20 -14.13
CA ARG A 3 -32.40 -49.34 -13.64
C ARG A 3 -32.96 -48.21 -12.79
N GLY A 4 -32.59 -48.17 -11.51
CA GLY A 4 -32.89 -47.07 -10.60
C GLY A 4 -32.24 -45.78 -11.07
N LYS A 5 -33.04 -44.74 -11.29
CA LYS A 5 -32.58 -43.38 -11.52
C LYS A 5 -31.96 -42.89 -10.21
N ALA A 6 -30.63 -42.72 -10.20
CA ALA A 6 -29.95 -42.02 -9.12
C ALA A 6 -30.53 -40.60 -9.05
N ALA A 7 -31.20 -40.29 -7.95
CA ALA A 7 -31.59 -38.94 -7.62
C ALA A 7 -30.31 -38.12 -7.50
N VAL A 8 -30.07 -37.24 -8.47
CA VAL A 8 -29.09 -36.16 -8.34
C VAL A 8 -29.68 -35.22 -7.30
N THR A 9 -29.39 -35.50 -6.04
CA THR A 9 -29.61 -34.55 -4.94
C THR A 9 -28.85 -33.30 -5.33
N THR A 10 -29.57 -32.28 -5.79
CA THR A 10 -29.03 -30.94 -5.98
C THR A 10 -28.58 -30.46 -4.62
N LEU A 11 -27.28 -30.67 -4.31
CA LEU A 11 -26.63 -30.05 -3.17
C LEU A 11 -26.71 -28.55 -3.41
N GLU A 12 -27.77 -27.91 -2.90
CA GLU A 12 -27.82 -26.45 -2.81
C GLU A 12 -26.52 -26.03 -2.12
N ALA A 13 -25.65 -25.37 -2.88
CA ALA A 13 -24.43 -24.83 -2.32
C ALA A 13 -24.83 -23.94 -1.14
N PRO A 14 -24.32 -24.19 0.07
CA PRO A 14 -24.73 -23.44 1.25
C PRO A 14 -24.53 -21.94 0.95
N ARG A 15 -25.61 -21.16 1.10
CA ARG A 15 -25.55 -19.71 0.93
C ARG A 15 -24.49 -19.18 1.88
N SER A 16 -23.44 -18.58 1.32
CA SER A 16 -22.39 -17.95 2.11
C SER A 16 -23.04 -16.97 3.10
N PRO A 17 -22.80 -17.11 4.42
CA PRO A 17 -23.37 -16.19 5.39
C PRO A 17 -22.96 -14.76 5.06
N LYS A 18 -23.90 -13.82 5.14
CA LYS A 18 -23.62 -12.39 4.91
C LYS A 18 -22.53 -11.94 5.88
N LYS A 19 -21.50 -11.27 5.35
CA LYS A 19 -20.38 -10.79 6.18
C LYS A 19 -20.86 -9.74 7.18
N PRO A 20 -20.28 -9.70 8.39
CA PRO A 20 -20.64 -8.71 9.39
C PRO A 20 -20.30 -7.31 8.93
N PHE A 21 -21.02 -6.29 9.42
CA PHE A 21 -20.77 -4.88 9.08
C PHE A 21 -19.33 -4.44 9.36
N SER A 22 -18.71 -4.98 10.41
CA SER A 22 -17.30 -4.73 10.75
C SER A 22 -16.33 -5.11 9.63
N PHE A 23 -16.63 -6.15 8.83
CA PHE A 23 -15.80 -6.53 7.69
C PHE A 23 -15.80 -5.43 6.61
N TYR A 24 -16.98 -4.88 6.30
CA TYR A 24 -17.09 -3.81 5.30
C TYR A 24 -16.40 -2.51 5.77
N MET A 25 -16.46 -2.19 7.07
CA MET A 25 -15.72 -1.05 7.63
C MET A 25 -14.20 -1.25 7.54
N SER A 26 -13.70 -2.44 7.89
CA SER A 26 -12.28 -2.77 7.73
C SER A 26 -11.86 -2.71 6.28
N PHE A 27 -12.67 -3.27 5.37
CA PHE A 27 -12.40 -3.25 3.93
C PHE A 27 -12.32 -1.82 3.38
N LEU A 28 -13.27 -0.95 3.74
CA LEU A 28 -13.22 0.46 3.35
C LEU A 28 -11.97 1.16 3.90
N SER A 29 -11.58 0.84 5.13
CA SER A 29 -10.38 1.43 5.75
C SER A 29 -9.10 1.01 5.02
N LEU A 30 -8.99 -0.27 4.62
CA LEU A 30 -7.89 -0.77 3.81
C LEU A 30 -7.88 -0.12 2.42
N GLN A 31 -9.04 0.08 1.82
CA GLN A 31 -9.18 0.73 0.51
C GLN A 31 -8.68 2.19 0.50
N LEU A 32 -8.93 2.90 1.61
CA LEU A 32 -8.43 4.27 1.82
C LEU A 32 -6.93 4.27 2.12
N LEU A 33 -6.46 3.29 2.91
CA LEU A 33 -5.04 3.15 3.21
C LEU A 33 -4.24 2.90 1.92
N ALA A 34 -4.67 1.92 1.12
CA ALA A 34 -4.10 1.59 -0.20
C ALA A 34 -4.04 2.79 -1.15
N LEU A 35 -5.02 3.69 -1.08
CA LEU A 35 -5.06 4.89 -1.91
C LEU A 35 -4.01 5.89 -1.44
N ILE A 36 -3.91 6.13 -0.14
CA ILE A 36 -2.96 7.07 0.47
C ILE A 36 -1.52 6.59 0.24
N THR A 37 -1.25 5.30 0.43
CA THR A 37 0.07 4.71 0.19
C THR A 37 0.48 4.78 -1.27
N SER A 38 -0.45 4.47 -2.17
CA SER A 38 -0.21 4.59 -3.61
C SER A 38 0.06 6.03 -4.03
N TRP A 39 -0.62 7.02 -3.43
CA TRP A 39 -0.28 8.42 -3.64
C TRP A 39 1.10 8.78 -3.15
N ASP A 40 1.47 8.41 -1.92
CA ASP A 40 2.81 8.70 -1.38
C ASP A 40 3.93 8.13 -2.27
N ALA A 41 3.77 6.88 -2.71
CA ALA A 41 4.75 6.21 -3.57
C ALA A 41 4.92 6.92 -4.92
N THR A 42 3.82 7.34 -5.55
CA THR A 42 3.82 7.84 -6.94
C THR A 42 3.92 9.36 -7.07
N LEU A 43 3.30 10.12 -6.17
CA LEU A 43 3.37 11.59 -6.14
C LEU A 43 4.80 12.04 -5.91
N LEU A 44 5.46 11.50 -4.88
CA LEU A 44 6.81 11.88 -4.51
C LEU A 44 7.83 11.44 -5.56
N ALA A 45 7.63 10.29 -6.20
CA ALA A 45 8.50 9.85 -7.30
C ALA A 45 8.55 10.86 -8.46
N VAL A 46 7.44 11.55 -8.75
CA VAL A 46 7.37 12.58 -9.79
C VAL A 46 7.86 13.94 -9.30
N ALA A 47 7.66 14.25 -8.02
CA ALA A 47 8.09 15.52 -7.43
C ALA A 47 9.61 15.59 -7.16
N LEU A 48 10.28 14.45 -6.93
CA LEU A 48 11.70 14.40 -6.55
C LEU A 48 12.64 15.22 -7.46
N PRO A 49 12.57 15.15 -8.80
CA PRO A 49 13.38 15.99 -9.67
C PRO A 49 13.15 17.49 -9.46
N ALA A 50 11.90 17.92 -9.28
CA ALA A 50 11.56 19.31 -9.00
C ALA A 50 12.11 19.75 -7.62
N ILE A 51 12.03 18.87 -6.62
CA ILE A 51 12.57 19.09 -5.28
C ILE A 51 14.09 19.26 -5.34
N THR A 52 14.82 18.52 -6.18
CA THR A 52 16.28 18.68 -6.30
C THR A 52 16.74 20.05 -6.80
N HIS A 53 15.90 20.80 -7.51
CA HIS A 53 16.26 22.12 -8.02
C HIS A 53 16.35 23.20 -6.93
N GLN A 54 15.59 23.09 -5.83
CA GLN A 54 15.58 24.11 -4.78
C GLN A 54 16.78 24.09 -3.82
N PRO A 55 17.27 22.93 -3.33
CA PRO A 55 18.42 22.84 -2.43
C PRO A 55 19.77 22.73 -3.16
N GLN A 56 19.85 23.00 -4.48
CA GLN A 56 21.06 22.77 -5.30
C GLN A 56 21.52 21.29 -5.30
N GLY A 57 20.55 20.36 -5.20
CA GLY A 57 20.82 18.93 -5.25
C GLY A 57 21.18 18.47 -6.66
N THR A 58 21.87 17.34 -6.77
CA THR A 58 22.23 16.76 -8.07
C THR A 58 21.15 15.80 -8.59
N THR A 59 21.05 15.62 -9.90
CA THR A 59 20.18 14.60 -10.50
C THR A 59 20.47 13.19 -9.97
N LEU A 60 21.73 12.92 -9.60
CA LEU A 60 22.16 11.67 -8.98
C LEU A 60 21.52 11.46 -7.60
N GLU A 61 21.35 12.51 -6.80
CA GLU A 61 20.68 12.43 -5.49
C GLU A 61 19.18 12.17 -5.62
N SER A 62 18.52 12.78 -6.61
CA SER A 62 17.13 12.48 -6.98
C SER A 62 16.96 11.00 -7.32
N PHE A 63 17.87 10.45 -8.12
CA PHE A 63 17.89 9.03 -8.45
C PHE A 63 18.07 8.14 -7.20
N TRP A 64 19.01 8.47 -6.32
CA TRP A 64 19.23 7.73 -5.07
C TRP A 64 18.04 7.81 -4.11
N ALA A 65 17.31 8.93 -4.08
CA ALA A 65 16.09 9.04 -3.29
C ALA A 65 15.03 8.03 -3.75
N SER A 66 14.80 7.91 -5.06
CA SER A 66 13.88 6.92 -5.63
C SER A 66 14.35 5.48 -5.38
N ILE A 67 15.64 5.19 -5.59
CA ILE A 67 16.20 3.85 -5.38
C ILE A 67 16.16 3.44 -3.89
N SER A 68 16.45 4.36 -2.97
CA SER A 68 16.43 4.07 -1.53
C SER A 68 15.04 3.62 -1.05
N PHE A 69 13.98 4.23 -1.58
CA PHE A 69 12.60 3.82 -1.33
C PHE A 69 12.35 2.38 -1.82
N ILE A 70 12.66 2.10 -3.09
CA ILE A 70 12.45 0.77 -3.69
C ILE A 70 13.25 -0.32 -2.95
N LEU A 71 14.49 -0.02 -2.55
CA LEU A 71 15.31 -0.93 -1.76
C LEU A 71 14.70 -1.19 -0.38
N GLY A 72 14.19 -0.14 0.28
CA GLY A 72 13.49 -0.27 1.56
C GLY A 72 12.28 -1.20 1.44
N VAL A 73 11.45 -1.00 0.41
CA VAL A 73 10.28 -1.85 0.13
C VAL A 73 10.72 -3.30 -0.05
N ALA A 74 11.62 -3.55 -1.00
CA ALA A 74 12.06 -4.90 -1.36
C ALA A 74 12.67 -5.69 -0.18
N VAL A 75 13.37 -5.01 0.73
CA VAL A 75 13.96 -5.66 1.91
C VAL A 75 12.91 -5.92 2.99
N THR A 76 11.92 -5.04 3.15
CA THR A 76 10.99 -5.10 4.27
C THR A 76 9.75 -5.95 4.01
N GLU A 77 9.29 -6.09 2.76
CA GLU A 77 8.18 -6.97 2.40
C GLU A 77 8.26 -8.36 3.06
N PRO A 78 9.33 -9.17 2.87
CA PRO A 78 9.42 -10.50 3.47
C PRO A 78 9.51 -10.45 5.00
N ILE A 79 10.06 -9.36 5.56
CA ILE A 79 10.16 -9.18 7.01
C ILE A 79 8.76 -8.98 7.59
N TYR A 80 7.93 -8.10 7.02
CA TYR A 80 6.57 -7.88 7.50
C TYR A 80 5.67 -9.10 7.36
N VAL A 81 5.83 -9.88 6.28
CA VAL A 81 5.14 -11.17 6.14
C VAL A 81 5.44 -12.06 7.35
N SER A 82 6.73 -12.32 7.59
CA SER A 82 7.18 -13.18 8.70
C SER A 82 6.77 -12.66 10.08
N VAL A 83 6.96 -11.35 10.31
CA VAL A 83 6.60 -10.71 11.58
C VAL A 83 5.09 -10.77 11.83
N SER A 84 4.28 -10.62 10.78
CA SER A 84 2.82 -10.68 10.91
C SER A 84 2.31 -12.08 11.25
N ASP A 85 3.03 -13.14 10.85
CA ASP A 85 2.69 -14.53 11.20
C ASP A 85 2.95 -14.81 12.69
N VAL A 86 3.96 -14.16 13.29
CA VAL A 86 4.36 -14.39 14.69
C VAL A 86 3.64 -13.46 15.67
N LEU A 87 3.59 -12.15 15.38
CA LEU A 87 3.03 -11.12 16.26
C LEU A 87 1.54 -10.82 16.00
N GLY A 88 0.97 -11.45 14.97
CA GLY A 88 -0.36 -11.14 14.46
C GLY A 88 -0.34 -9.94 13.50
N ARG A 89 -1.48 -9.70 12.82
CA ARG A 89 -1.54 -8.71 11.72
C ARG A 89 -1.62 -7.24 12.15
N LYS A 90 -2.26 -6.97 13.29
CA LYS A 90 -2.59 -5.59 13.71
C LYS A 90 -1.37 -4.78 14.16
N LEU A 91 -0.47 -5.42 14.90
CA LEU A 91 0.68 -4.73 15.49
C LEU A 91 1.69 -4.27 14.42
N PRO A 92 2.04 -5.11 13.42
CA PRO A 92 2.82 -4.68 12.27
C PRO A 92 2.14 -3.55 11.49
N LEU A 93 0.82 -3.63 11.26
CA LEU A 93 0.08 -2.59 10.53
C LEU A 93 0.21 -1.23 11.22
N TYR A 94 -0.04 -1.17 12.53
CA TYR A 94 0.09 0.08 13.28
C TYR A 94 1.54 0.58 13.33
N SER A 95 2.54 -0.31 13.38
CA SER A 95 3.94 0.10 13.31
C SER A 95 4.29 0.74 11.97
N SER A 96 3.79 0.19 10.86
CA SER A 96 3.95 0.78 9.53
C SER A 96 3.27 2.15 9.46
N MET A 97 2.04 2.29 9.94
CA MET A 97 1.36 3.61 9.97
C MET A 97 2.12 4.67 10.79
N VAL A 98 2.82 4.28 11.86
CA VAL A 98 3.67 5.20 12.63
C VAL A 98 4.93 5.58 11.82
N LEU A 99 5.55 4.61 11.16
CA LEU A 99 6.70 4.86 10.28
C LEU A 99 6.31 5.77 9.10
N PHE A 100 5.09 5.65 8.58
CA PHE A 100 4.55 6.50 7.51
C PHE A 100 4.55 7.95 7.96
N ALA A 101 3.96 8.22 9.13
CA ALA A 101 3.90 9.56 9.69
C ALA A 101 5.31 10.14 9.95
N ILE A 102 6.25 9.33 10.45
CA ILE A 102 7.63 9.74 10.66
C ILE A 102 8.31 10.08 9.33
N GLY A 103 8.18 9.21 8.33
CA GLY A 103 8.74 9.40 6.99
C GLY A 103 8.21 10.65 6.30
N ALA A 104 6.91 10.94 6.45
CA ALA A 104 6.28 12.15 5.92
C ALA A 104 6.80 13.42 6.61
N ILE A 105 6.94 13.41 7.95
CA ILE A 105 7.48 14.56 8.71
C ILE A 105 8.94 14.83 8.33
N VAL A 106 9.76 13.78 8.22
CA VAL A 106 11.17 13.91 7.81
C VAL A 106 11.27 14.50 6.40
N PHE A 107 10.39 14.09 5.50
CA PHE A 107 10.35 14.61 4.13
C PHE A 107 9.92 16.09 4.10
N ALA A 108 8.83 16.45 4.78
CA ALA A 108 8.32 17.83 4.81
C ALA A 108 9.32 18.83 5.44
N THR A 109 10.10 18.37 6.42
CA THR A 109 11.12 19.20 7.10
C THR A 109 12.50 19.15 6.46
N ALA A 110 12.65 18.45 5.33
CA ALA A 110 13.95 18.27 4.70
C ALA A 110 14.55 19.61 4.23
N GLN A 111 15.82 19.81 4.55
CA GLN A 111 16.60 20.99 4.18
C GLN A 111 17.67 20.71 3.11
N ASN A 112 18.07 19.44 2.96
CA ASN A 112 19.11 18.98 2.03
C ASN A 112 18.69 17.63 1.43
N MET A 113 19.24 17.27 0.26
CA MET A 113 18.89 16.00 -0.38
C MET A 113 19.25 14.76 0.42
N SER A 114 20.31 14.80 1.23
CA SER A 114 20.64 13.65 2.10
C SER A 114 19.51 13.32 3.09
N VAL A 115 18.79 14.34 3.58
CA VAL A 115 17.64 14.16 4.47
C VAL A 115 16.44 13.63 3.69
N VAL A 116 16.24 14.10 2.45
CA VAL A 116 15.21 13.57 1.54
C VAL A 116 15.44 12.09 1.26
N ILE A 117 16.68 11.68 0.96
CA ILE A 117 17.04 10.27 0.74
C ILE A 117 16.77 9.43 2.00
N ALA A 118 17.16 9.92 3.18
CA ALA A 118 16.88 9.23 4.44
C ALA A 118 15.37 9.11 4.70
N GLY A 119 14.58 10.16 4.43
CA GLY A 119 13.13 10.15 4.52
C GLY A 119 12.49 9.14 3.56
N ARG A 120 12.96 9.08 2.31
CA ARG A 120 12.51 8.10 1.31
C ARG A 120 12.88 6.67 1.66
N LEU A 121 14.04 6.46 2.29
CA LEU A 121 14.39 5.14 2.84
C LEU A 121 13.38 4.74 3.92
N ILE A 122 13.07 5.64 4.87
CA ILE A 122 12.09 5.37 5.95
C ILE A 122 10.70 5.07 5.38
N GLN A 123 10.24 5.84 4.39
CA GLN A 123 8.99 5.57 3.67
C GLN A 123 9.04 4.21 2.97
N GLY A 124 10.17 3.84 2.37
CA GLY A 124 10.35 2.51 1.78
C GLY A 124 10.19 1.37 2.80
N LEU A 125 10.72 1.56 4.02
CA LEU A 125 10.56 0.60 5.12
C LEU A 125 9.11 0.48 5.63
N GLU A 126 8.27 1.45 5.33
CA GLU A 126 6.87 1.45 5.71
C GLU A 126 5.98 0.91 4.60
N ALA A 127 6.19 1.36 3.36
CA ALA A 127 5.43 0.94 2.19
C ALA A 127 5.49 -0.59 1.99
N GLY A 128 6.66 -1.21 2.18
CA GLY A 128 6.77 -2.69 2.13
C GLY A 128 5.97 -3.41 3.22
N GLY A 129 5.59 -2.73 4.31
CA GLY A 129 4.67 -3.26 5.30
C GLY A 129 3.22 -3.10 4.89
N LEU A 130 2.81 -1.90 4.48
CA LEU A 130 1.42 -1.64 4.11
C LEU A 130 1.00 -2.43 2.86
N ASP A 131 1.86 -2.51 1.84
CA ASP A 131 1.56 -3.23 0.60
C ASP A 131 1.18 -4.70 0.86
N VAL A 132 1.91 -5.39 1.74
CA VAL A 132 1.68 -6.81 2.00
C VAL A 132 0.65 -7.05 3.10
N LEU A 133 0.63 -6.22 4.14
CA LEU A 133 -0.30 -6.38 5.27
C LEU A 133 -1.74 -6.11 4.86
N GLU A 134 -2.00 -5.18 3.94
CA GLU A 134 -3.34 -4.92 3.42
C GLU A 134 -3.94 -6.16 2.75
N GLU A 135 -3.16 -6.83 1.89
CA GLU A 135 -3.58 -8.06 1.24
C GLU A 135 -3.77 -9.21 2.23
N ILE A 136 -2.86 -9.36 3.20
CA ILE A 136 -2.96 -10.41 4.23
C ILE A 136 -4.22 -10.22 5.10
N ILE A 137 -4.46 -9.00 5.59
CA ILE A 137 -5.62 -8.70 6.44
C ILE A 137 -6.92 -8.88 5.66
N LEU A 138 -6.93 -8.60 4.36
CA LEU A 138 -8.07 -8.85 3.50
C LEU A 138 -8.27 -10.34 3.21
N ALA A 139 -7.18 -11.09 3.07
CA ALA A 139 -7.19 -12.52 2.80
C ALA A 139 -7.69 -13.37 3.99
N ASP A 140 -7.39 -12.98 5.22
CA ASP A 140 -7.74 -13.70 6.45
C ASP A 140 -9.26 -13.97 6.62
N PRO A 141 -10.17 -12.98 6.46
CA PRO A 141 -11.61 -13.17 6.56
C PRO A 141 -12.32 -13.53 5.24
N THR A 142 -11.59 -13.67 4.13
CA THR A 142 -12.19 -13.98 2.80
C THR A 142 -12.02 -15.45 2.44
N SER A 143 -13.10 -16.04 1.90
CA SER A 143 -13.02 -17.39 1.33
C SER A 143 -12.23 -17.38 0.02
N LEU A 144 -11.58 -18.50 -0.32
CA LEU A 144 -10.77 -18.62 -1.55
C LEU A 144 -11.52 -18.21 -2.83
N LYS A 145 -12.84 -18.40 -2.88
CA LYS A 145 -13.68 -18.09 -4.05
C LYS A 145 -13.91 -16.58 -4.25
N GLU A 146 -14.02 -15.82 -3.16
CA GLU A 146 -14.27 -14.37 -3.22
C GLU A 146 -13.00 -13.54 -2.98
N ARG A 147 -11.93 -14.14 -2.44
CA ARG A 147 -10.66 -13.46 -2.12
C ARG A 147 -10.12 -12.68 -3.31
N LEU A 148 -10.11 -13.29 -4.49
CA LEU A 148 -9.66 -12.63 -5.72
C LEU A 148 -10.53 -11.42 -6.09
N GLN A 149 -11.83 -11.45 -5.79
CA GLN A 149 -12.72 -10.31 -6.03
C GLN A 149 -12.37 -9.14 -5.12
N TYR A 150 -12.11 -9.39 -3.84
CA TYR A 150 -11.73 -8.34 -2.89
C TYR A 150 -10.34 -7.78 -3.16
N ILE A 151 -9.35 -8.62 -3.46
CA ILE A 151 -8.01 -8.16 -3.89
C ILE A 151 -8.13 -7.35 -5.19
N GLY A 152 -8.97 -7.79 -6.13
CA GLY A 152 -9.27 -7.04 -7.35
C GLY A 152 -9.88 -5.67 -7.07
N LEU A 153 -10.78 -5.55 -6.08
CA LEU A 153 -11.32 -4.26 -5.64
C LEU A 153 -10.23 -3.40 -4.98
N LEU A 154 -9.38 -3.97 -4.15
CA LEU A 154 -8.23 -3.26 -3.54
C LEU A 154 -7.32 -2.67 -4.63
N ALA A 155 -7.03 -3.44 -5.66
CA ALA A 155 -6.23 -3.01 -6.81
C ALA A 155 -6.82 -1.81 -7.55
N ILE A 156 -8.14 -1.57 -7.49
CA ILE A 156 -8.75 -0.36 -8.07
C ILE A 156 -8.28 0.90 -7.34
N SER A 157 -8.15 0.87 -6.01
CA SER A 157 -7.60 2.03 -5.26
C SER A 157 -6.16 2.27 -5.62
N ILE A 158 -5.35 1.21 -5.66
CA ILE A 158 -3.93 1.30 -5.98
C ILE A 158 -3.77 1.84 -7.41
N ALA A 159 -4.55 1.35 -8.37
CA ALA A 159 -4.52 1.86 -9.74
C ALA A 159 -4.96 3.34 -9.81
N THR A 160 -6.01 3.71 -9.06
CA THR A 160 -6.49 5.10 -9.00
C THR A 160 -5.42 6.02 -8.43
N GLY A 161 -4.80 5.63 -7.31
CA GLY A 161 -3.68 6.35 -6.70
C GLY A 161 -2.50 6.48 -7.65
N SER A 162 -2.14 5.40 -8.34
CA SER A 162 -1.00 5.39 -9.27
C SER A 162 -1.21 6.26 -10.51
N ILE A 163 -2.46 6.42 -10.96
CA ILE A 163 -2.80 7.29 -12.09
C ILE A 163 -2.86 8.76 -11.65
N THR A 164 -3.47 9.02 -10.49
CA THR A 164 -3.71 10.38 -10.02
C THR A 164 -2.49 10.99 -9.31
N GLY A 165 -1.63 10.18 -8.70
CA GLY A 165 -0.43 10.59 -7.98
C GLY A 165 0.55 11.40 -8.84
N PRO A 166 0.95 10.93 -10.04
CA PRO A 166 1.80 11.69 -10.96
C PRO A 166 1.21 13.05 -11.35
N VAL A 167 -0.10 13.12 -11.58
CA VAL A 167 -0.80 14.36 -11.95
C VAL A 167 -0.75 15.34 -10.78
N LEU A 168 -1.03 14.89 -9.57
CA LEU A 168 -0.95 15.70 -8.36
C LEU A 168 0.49 16.14 -8.07
N GLY A 169 1.47 15.25 -8.22
CA GLY A 169 2.89 15.54 -8.01
C GLY A 169 3.41 16.60 -8.97
N ALA A 170 3.02 16.52 -10.24
CA ALA A 170 3.35 17.55 -11.23
C ALA A 170 2.70 18.91 -10.90
N LEU A 171 1.40 18.91 -10.59
CA LEU A 171 0.68 20.15 -10.24
C LEU A 171 1.24 20.81 -8.98
N PHE A 172 1.53 20.04 -7.93
CA PHE A 172 2.13 20.59 -6.73
C PHE A 172 3.52 21.13 -7.04
N SER A 173 4.38 20.37 -7.71
CA SER A 173 5.73 20.83 -8.07
C SER A 173 5.76 22.13 -8.88
N GLU A 174 4.73 22.42 -9.67
CA GLU A 174 4.64 23.61 -10.53
C GLU A 174 3.97 24.81 -9.83
N PHE A 175 2.93 24.59 -9.00
CA PHE A 175 2.04 25.66 -8.53
C PHE A 175 2.00 25.88 -7.01
N VAL A 176 2.49 24.95 -6.20
CA VAL A 176 2.44 25.01 -4.73
C VAL A 176 3.82 24.63 -4.20
N ASP A 177 4.33 25.33 -3.19
CA ASP A 177 5.63 24.96 -2.60
C ASP A 177 5.62 23.45 -2.28
N TRP A 178 6.67 22.70 -2.65
CA TRP A 178 6.67 21.22 -2.66
C TRP A 178 6.60 20.57 -1.27
N ARG A 179 6.59 21.38 -0.22
CA ARG A 179 6.57 20.97 1.18
C ARG A 179 5.16 20.72 1.70
#